data_AF-A0A1R1L727-F1
#
_entry.id   AF-A0A1R1L727-F1
#
_cell.length_a   1.000
_cell.length_b   1.000
_cell.length_c   1.000
_cell.angle_alpha   90.00
_cell.angle_beta   90.00
_cell.angle_gamma   90.00
#
_symmetry.space_group_name_H-M   'P 1'
#
loop_
_entity.id
_entity.type
_entity.pdbx_description
1 polymer ?
#
loop_
_entity_poly.entity_id
_entity_poly.type
_entity_poly.pdbx_seq_one_letter_code
_entity_poly.pdbx_strand_id
1 'polypeptide(L)'
;MCGIVALHRPTTAAGTEADETTARRTLERIAHLGPDGQGFRTIGTTVLAHARLSIVDLAGGDQPIGSDAGSWIVANGEICNHTDVRAGLDHPFRTDSDSEAALALVERLGVEGIPALMARVADPSHGPVRSFAAGIAGSSDLLAARRVAEHLGLAHTEIVDTADDAVEALPQVVKSIESYEPSLVRSAVPNYAPAREAARSVKVVLTGEGADELFAGYDHYPSVPSDELQDVLDESLDGLHHLNLQRCDRVTMAHSLEARVPFLDLDLVALARQIPIEWRLPGELGQEKALLRSAFDGWPPGDLLWWVKEQFGDGSGMADATHARIETLAASRDAGSTGLPGRRGRTSGSAPCRRRAAARSSSTNGCSPRPCRAPTRTSSAGSPPPEAGARGPRGTHDA
;
A
#
# COMPACT_ATOMS: atom_id res chain seq x y z
N MET A 1 -2.60 -10.68 -4.23
CA MET A 1 -3.64 -9.80 -4.78
C MET A 1 -4.04 -10.32 -6.16
N CYS A 2 -5.30 -10.18 -6.56
CA CYS A 2 -5.86 -10.67 -7.82
C CYS A 2 -5.96 -9.54 -8.86
N GLY A 3 -6.17 -9.88 -10.13
CA GLY A 3 -6.51 -8.90 -11.16
C GLY A 3 -8.01 -8.75 -11.33
N ILE A 4 -8.53 -7.53 -11.36
CA ILE A 4 -9.97 -7.25 -11.62
C ILE A 4 -10.15 -6.42 -12.89
N VAL A 5 -11.16 -6.77 -13.68
CA VAL A 5 -11.62 -5.97 -14.83
C VAL A 5 -13.13 -5.92 -14.80
N ALA A 6 -13.69 -4.72 -14.83
CA ALA A 6 -15.12 -4.49 -14.99
C ALA A 6 -15.35 -3.55 -16.16
N LEU A 7 -16.18 -3.96 -17.12
CA LEU A 7 -16.66 -3.12 -18.21
C LEU A 7 -18.16 -2.93 -18.04
N HIS A 8 -18.58 -1.70 -17.70
CA HIS A 8 -19.99 -1.36 -17.55
C HIS A 8 -20.42 -0.42 -18.69
N ARG A 9 -21.50 -0.77 -19.38
CA ARG A 9 -22.15 0.12 -20.34
C ARG A 9 -23.38 0.78 -19.72
N PRO A 10 -23.44 2.12 -19.68
CA PRO A 10 -24.61 2.86 -19.18
C PRO A 10 -25.78 2.86 -20.19
N THR A 11 -25.88 1.87 -21.07
CA THR A 11 -26.95 1.73 -22.07
C THR A 11 -27.93 0.63 -21.64
N THR A 12 -29.08 0.51 -22.30
CA THR A 12 -30.02 -0.60 -22.08
C THR A 12 -29.70 -1.84 -22.91
N ALA A 13 -28.67 -1.78 -23.76
CA ALA A 13 -28.26 -2.91 -24.59
C ALA A 13 -27.34 -3.82 -23.77
N ALA A 14 -27.68 -5.10 -23.71
CA ALA A 14 -26.86 -6.12 -23.04
C ALA A 14 -25.39 -6.07 -23.51
N GLY A 15 -24.48 -6.50 -22.64
CA GLY A 15 -23.05 -6.62 -22.94
C GLY A 15 -22.87 -7.39 -24.25
N THR A 16 -22.02 -6.86 -25.13
CA THR A 16 -21.82 -7.47 -26.44
C THR A 16 -20.63 -8.43 -26.42
N GLU A 17 -20.55 -9.32 -27.39
CA GLU A 17 -19.36 -10.18 -27.61
C GLU A 17 -18.06 -9.36 -27.72
N ALA A 18 -18.17 -8.12 -28.23
CA ALA A 18 -17.05 -7.18 -28.28
C ALA A 18 -16.62 -6.67 -26.90
N ASP A 19 -17.53 -6.57 -25.93
CA ASP A 19 -17.22 -6.24 -24.54
C ASP A 19 -16.50 -7.37 -23.85
N GLU A 20 -16.99 -8.59 -24.00
CA GLU A 20 -16.30 -9.77 -23.48
C GLU A 20 -14.90 -9.90 -24.07
N THR A 21 -14.76 -9.70 -25.39
CA THR A 21 -13.46 -9.69 -26.06
C THR A 21 -12.53 -8.60 -25.48
N THR A 22 -13.07 -7.41 -25.22
CA THR A 22 -12.29 -6.32 -24.62
C THR A 22 -11.90 -6.64 -23.18
N ALA A 23 -12.80 -7.21 -22.38
CA ALA A 23 -12.54 -7.62 -21.01
C ALA A 23 -11.46 -8.70 -20.96
N ARG A 24 -11.54 -9.72 -21.83
CA ARG A 24 -10.53 -10.79 -21.95
C ARG A 24 -9.15 -10.23 -22.29
N ARG A 25 -9.06 -9.38 -23.33
CA ARG A 25 -7.79 -8.75 -23.71
C ARG A 25 -7.20 -7.88 -22.59
N THR A 26 -8.04 -7.17 -21.83
CA THR A 26 -7.58 -6.39 -20.68
C THR A 26 -7.10 -7.31 -19.57
N LEU A 27 -7.84 -8.40 -19.28
CA LEU A 27 -7.46 -9.37 -18.27
C LEU A 27 -6.13 -10.05 -18.60
N GLU A 28 -5.90 -10.41 -19.86
CA GLU A 28 -4.63 -10.98 -20.33
C GLU A 28 -3.42 -10.09 -20.01
N ARG A 29 -3.57 -8.77 -20.08
CA ARG A 29 -2.49 -7.82 -19.76
C ARG A 29 -2.14 -7.81 -18.27
N ILE A 30 -3.09 -8.15 -17.42
CA ILE A 30 -2.95 -8.20 -15.96
C ILE A 30 -3.01 -9.63 -15.41
N ALA A 31 -2.91 -10.65 -16.26
CA ALA A 31 -3.01 -12.05 -15.86
C ALA A 31 -1.89 -12.47 -14.89
N HIS A 32 -0.76 -11.78 -14.93
CA HIS A 32 0.34 -11.94 -13.99
C HIS A 32 -0.05 -11.62 -12.54
N LEU A 33 -1.13 -10.87 -12.30
CA LEU A 33 -1.63 -10.64 -10.94
C LEU A 33 -2.26 -11.90 -10.35
N GLY A 34 -2.80 -12.80 -11.17
CA GLY A 34 -3.50 -13.99 -10.70
C GLY A 34 -3.25 -15.19 -11.62
N PRO A 35 -2.13 -15.91 -11.42
CA PRO A 35 -1.72 -16.99 -12.32
C PRO A 35 -2.51 -18.30 -12.10
N ASP A 36 -3.25 -18.43 -11.00
CA ASP A 36 -3.89 -19.69 -10.61
C ASP A 36 -5.20 -19.95 -11.37
N GLY A 37 -5.87 -18.90 -11.87
CA GLY A 37 -7.13 -19.06 -12.58
C GLY A 37 -7.66 -17.77 -13.18
N GLN A 38 -8.62 -17.90 -14.10
CA GLN A 38 -9.34 -16.76 -14.67
C GLN A 38 -10.84 -17.05 -14.73
N GLY A 39 -11.65 -16.04 -14.43
CA GLY A 39 -13.11 -16.13 -14.47
C GLY A 39 -13.74 -14.93 -15.16
N PHE A 40 -14.94 -15.16 -15.72
CA PHE A 40 -15.69 -14.17 -16.50
C PHE A 40 -17.18 -14.32 -16.26
N ARG A 41 -17.89 -13.20 -16.15
CA ARG A 41 -19.35 -13.17 -16.07
C ARG A 41 -19.91 -11.93 -16.74
N THR A 42 -20.88 -12.14 -17.64
CA THR A 42 -21.69 -11.05 -18.22
C THR A 42 -23.02 -10.97 -17.48
N ILE A 43 -23.35 -9.79 -16.95
CA ILE A 43 -24.51 -9.49 -16.12
C ILE A 43 -25.18 -8.25 -16.69
N GLY A 44 -26.27 -8.44 -17.46
CA GLY A 44 -26.94 -7.33 -18.14
C GLY A 44 -25.99 -6.59 -19.06
N THR A 45 -25.64 -5.35 -18.71
CA THR A 45 -24.73 -4.47 -19.47
C THR A 45 -23.32 -4.40 -18.90
N THR A 46 -23.00 -5.26 -17.94
CA THR A 46 -21.71 -5.32 -17.25
C THR A 46 -21.00 -6.63 -17.56
N VAL A 47 -19.71 -6.55 -17.90
CA VAL A 47 -18.81 -7.71 -17.93
C VAL A 47 -17.85 -7.61 -16.76
N LEU A 48 -17.83 -8.64 -15.91
CA LEU A 48 -16.87 -8.82 -14.83
C LEU A 48 -15.86 -9.89 -15.23
N ALA A 49 -14.58 -9.64 -14.98
CA ALA A 49 -13.50 -10.56 -15.23
C ALA A 49 -12.47 -10.49 -14.10
N HIS A 50 -11.86 -11.63 -13.81
CA HIS A 50 -10.97 -11.78 -12.66
C HIS A 50 -9.82 -12.74 -12.97
N ALA A 51 -8.61 -12.38 -12.55
CA ALA A 51 -7.42 -13.21 -12.57
C ALA A 51 -7.05 -13.54 -11.12
N ARG A 52 -7.05 -14.83 -10.77
CA ARG A 52 -7.02 -15.30 -9.39
C ARG A 52 -5.62 -15.68 -8.93
N LEU A 53 -5.20 -15.11 -7.81
CA LEU A 53 -4.16 -15.67 -6.95
C LEU A 53 -4.86 -16.33 -5.75
N SER A 54 -4.83 -17.66 -5.71
CA SER A 54 -5.57 -18.46 -4.74
C SER A 54 -4.85 -18.47 -3.40
N ILE A 55 -5.42 -17.78 -2.41
CA ILE A 55 -4.93 -17.65 -1.03
C ILE A 55 -5.96 -18.22 -0.06
N VAL A 56 -7.14 -17.60 0.03
CA VAL A 56 -8.29 -18.10 0.81
C VAL A 56 -9.21 -18.94 -0.07
N ASP A 57 -9.73 -20.04 0.49
CA ASP A 57 -10.56 -21.04 -0.19
C ASP A 57 -9.97 -21.51 -1.53
N LEU A 58 -8.85 -22.25 -1.45
CA LEU A 58 -8.08 -22.65 -2.64
C LEU A 58 -8.92 -23.36 -3.71
N ALA A 59 -9.96 -24.10 -3.32
CA ALA A 59 -10.77 -24.92 -4.23
C ALA A 59 -12.09 -24.26 -4.67
N GLY A 60 -12.72 -23.43 -3.84
CA GLY A 60 -14.05 -22.88 -4.08
C GLY A 60 -14.11 -21.37 -4.35
N GLY A 61 -13.02 -20.64 -4.09
CA GLY A 61 -13.00 -19.17 -4.13
C GLY A 61 -12.87 -18.54 -5.53
N ASP A 62 -13.35 -19.22 -6.57
CA ASP A 62 -13.30 -18.70 -7.95
C ASP A 62 -14.23 -17.49 -8.12
N GLN A 63 -13.69 -16.42 -8.72
CA GLN A 63 -14.45 -15.20 -8.97
C GLN A 63 -14.64 -14.98 -10.48
N PRO A 64 -15.73 -14.34 -10.94
CA PRO A 64 -16.76 -13.63 -10.17
C PRO A 64 -17.66 -14.52 -9.29
N ILE A 65 -17.89 -14.12 -8.04
CA ILE A 65 -18.80 -14.82 -7.10
C ILE A 65 -20.20 -14.20 -7.22
N GLY A 66 -21.24 -15.02 -7.29
CA GLY A 66 -22.64 -14.57 -7.39
C GLY A 66 -23.53 -15.17 -6.31
N SER A 67 -24.54 -14.41 -5.89
CA SER A 67 -25.54 -14.80 -4.89
C SER A 67 -26.87 -15.23 -5.53
N ASP A 68 -27.79 -15.76 -4.71
CA ASP A 68 -29.18 -16.01 -5.10
C ASP A 68 -29.99 -14.73 -5.34
N ALA A 69 -29.59 -13.61 -4.76
CA ALA A 69 -30.21 -12.30 -4.98
C ALA A 69 -29.88 -11.71 -6.36
N GLY A 70 -28.97 -12.34 -7.11
CA GLY A 70 -28.53 -11.88 -8.43
C GLY A 70 -27.44 -10.82 -8.39
N SER A 71 -26.86 -10.55 -7.21
CA SER A 71 -25.67 -9.70 -7.06
C SER A 71 -24.40 -10.50 -7.35
N TRP A 72 -23.35 -9.79 -7.73
CA TRP A 72 -22.06 -10.39 -8.09
C TRP A 72 -20.90 -9.53 -7.60
N ILE A 73 -19.81 -10.17 -7.24
CA ILE A 73 -18.56 -9.51 -6.82
C ILE A 73 -17.37 -10.04 -7.62
N VAL A 74 -16.47 -9.13 -7.94
CA VAL A 74 -15.05 -9.39 -8.18
C VAL A 74 -14.28 -8.53 -7.20
N ALA A 75 -13.28 -9.10 -6.55
CA ALA A 75 -12.52 -8.46 -5.51
C ALA A 75 -11.03 -8.73 -5.71
N ASN A 76 -10.23 -7.71 -5.41
CA ASN A 76 -8.81 -7.85 -5.19
C ASN A 76 -8.52 -7.32 -3.79
N GLY A 77 -8.31 -8.22 -2.84
CA GLY A 77 -8.07 -7.88 -1.45
C GLY A 77 -8.31 -9.08 -0.55
N GLU A 78 -8.15 -8.85 0.75
CA GLU A 78 -8.40 -9.81 1.80
C GLU A 78 -9.32 -9.17 2.85
N ILE A 79 -10.37 -9.87 3.26
CA ILE A 79 -11.26 -9.47 4.36
C ILE A 79 -10.91 -10.32 5.58
N CYS A 80 -10.07 -9.76 6.45
CA CYS A 80 -9.49 -10.48 7.57
C CYS A 80 -10.55 -10.99 8.57
N ASN A 81 -11.62 -10.24 8.83
CA ASN A 81 -12.73 -10.63 9.71
C ASN A 81 -13.89 -11.35 8.99
N HIS A 82 -13.66 -11.91 7.80
CA HIS A 82 -14.76 -12.54 7.05
C HIS A 82 -15.49 -13.61 7.85
N THR A 83 -14.82 -14.31 8.78
CA THR A 83 -15.43 -15.29 9.69
C THR A 83 -16.44 -14.66 10.65
N ASP A 84 -16.08 -13.52 11.27
CA ASP A 84 -16.97 -12.78 12.18
C ASP A 84 -18.15 -12.16 11.41
N VAL A 85 -17.88 -11.59 10.23
CA VAL A 85 -18.91 -11.06 9.33
C VAL A 85 -19.88 -12.17 8.93
N ARG A 86 -19.38 -13.34 8.50
CA ARG A 86 -20.20 -14.52 8.16
C ARG A 86 -21.07 -14.96 9.33
N ALA A 87 -20.53 -15.01 10.54
CA ALA A 87 -21.28 -15.41 11.73
C ALA A 87 -22.45 -14.46 12.07
N GLY A 88 -22.36 -13.18 11.69
CA GLY A 88 -23.41 -12.18 11.88
C GLY A 88 -24.48 -12.13 10.79
N LEU A 89 -24.32 -12.91 9.71
CA LEU A 89 -25.18 -12.86 8.52
C LEU A 89 -25.98 -14.14 8.34
N ASP A 90 -27.30 -13.99 8.19
CA ASP A 90 -28.17 -15.06 7.67
C ASP A 90 -28.10 -15.01 6.14
N HIS A 91 -27.05 -15.62 5.57
CA HIS A 91 -26.78 -15.65 4.13
C HIS A 91 -26.33 -17.07 3.70
N PRO A 92 -26.84 -17.60 2.58
CA PRO A 92 -26.45 -18.92 2.08
C PRO A 92 -25.08 -18.87 1.38
N PHE A 93 -24.01 -18.88 2.16
CA PHE A 93 -22.63 -18.92 1.64
C PHE A 93 -22.38 -20.19 0.80
N ARG A 94 -21.72 -20.02 -0.34
CA ARG A 94 -21.41 -21.06 -1.34
C ARG A 94 -19.93 -21.42 -1.38
N THR A 95 -19.11 -20.52 -0.90
CA THR A 95 -17.65 -20.59 -0.87
C THR A 95 -17.18 -20.33 0.56
N ASP A 96 -15.93 -20.65 0.85
CA ASP A 96 -15.24 -20.19 2.06
C ASP A 96 -14.41 -18.93 1.78
N SER A 97 -14.54 -18.32 0.59
CA SER A 97 -13.85 -17.08 0.24
C SER A 97 -14.33 -15.93 1.13
N ASP A 98 -13.37 -15.20 1.66
CA ASP A 98 -13.52 -13.93 2.34
C ASP A 98 -14.33 -12.91 1.51
N SER A 99 -14.12 -12.88 0.19
CA SER A 99 -14.83 -12.01 -0.76
C SER A 99 -16.35 -12.24 -0.81
N GLU A 100 -16.83 -13.45 -0.51
CA GLU A 100 -18.28 -13.70 -0.42
C GLU A 100 -18.90 -13.10 0.85
N ALA A 101 -18.12 -12.94 1.92
CA ALA A 101 -18.57 -12.22 3.12
C ALA A 101 -18.83 -10.74 2.80
N ALA A 102 -17.98 -10.12 1.98
CA ALA A 102 -18.22 -8.77 1.46
C ALA A 102 -19.51 -8.68 0.65
N LEU A 103 -19.73 -9.62 -0.28
CA LEU A 103 -20.95 -9.65 -1.10
C LEU A 103 -22.19 -9.72 -0.20
N ALA A 104 -22.22 -10.67 0.73
CA ALA A 104 -23.34 -10.87 1.65
C ALA A 104 -23.60 -9.65 2.54
N LEU A 105 -22.54 -9.00 3.04
CA LEU A 105 -22.65 -7.82 3.88
C LEU A 105 -23.21 -6.61 3.11
N VAL A 106 -22.71 -6.37 1.91
CA VAL A 106 -23.17 -5.28 1.04
C VAL A 106 -24.61 -5.51 0.56
N GLU A 107 -25.02 -6.75 0.31
CA GLU A 107 -26.42 -7.06 0.01
C GLU A 107 -27.36 -6.68 1.16
N ARG A 108 -26.92 -6.93 2.40
CA ARG A 108 -27.73 -6.69 3.59
C ARG A 108 -27.77 -5.22 4.00
N LEU A 109 -26.61 -4.55 3.96
CA LEU A 109 -26.41 -3.22 4.54
C LEU A 109 -26.17 -2.12 3.50
N GLY A 110 -26.03 -2.47 2.23
CA GLY A 110 -25.55 -1.55 1.20
C GLY A 110 -24.09 -1.16 1.41
N VAL A 111 -23.67 -0.06 0.78
CA VAL A 111 -22.31 0.49 0.92
C VAL A 111 -21.96 0.91 2.35
N GLU A 112 -22.97 1.15 3.20
CA GLU A 112 -22.81 1.46 4.62
C GLU A 112 -22.27 0.27 5.43
N GLY A 113 -22.30 -0.95 4.87
CA GLY A 113 -21.70 -2.13 5.48
C GLY A 113 -20.18 -2.25 5.28
N ILE A 114 -19.60 -1.52 4.32
CA ILE A 114 -18.16 -1.62 3.98
C ILE A 114 -17.26 -1.38 5.20
N PRO A 115 -17.52 -0.39 6.09
CA PRO A 115 -16.71 -0.21 7.29
C PRO A 115 -16.67 -1.42 8.23
N ALA A 116 -17.65 -2.33 8.20
CA ALA A 116 -17.66 -3.51 9.04
C ALA A 116 -16.76 -4.66 8.51
N LEU A 117 -16.18 -4.54 7.31
CA LEU A 117 -15.18 -5.48 6.77
C LEU A 117 -13.76 -5.24 7.30
N MET A 118 -13.61 -4.25 8.18
CA MET A 118 -12.31 -3.68 8.57
C MET A 118 -11.72 -4.27 9.84
N ALA A 119 -12.23 -5.40 10.36
CA ALA A 119 -11.72 -6.01 11.59
C ALA A 119 -10.92 -7.30 11.33
N ARG A 120 -10.39 -7.87 12.42
CA ARG A 120 -9.33 -8.88 12.53
C ARG A 120 -9.70 -10.35 12.22
N VAL A 121 -8.73 -11.12 11.73
CA VAL A 121 -8.27 -12.43 12.28
C VAL A 121 -6.76 -12.57 12.04
N ALA A 122 -6.00 -12.88 13.09
CA ALA A 122 -4.62 -13.37 12.96
C ALA A 122 -4.65 -14.88 13.23
N ASP A 123 -4.26 -15.70 12.25
CA ASP A 123 -4.23 -17.16 12.39
C ASP A 123 -2.92 -17.59 13.10
N PRO A 124 -3.00 -18.16 14.31
CA PRO A 124 -1.83 -18.59 15.07
C PRO A 124 -1.22 -19.91 14.58
N SER A 125 -1.76 -20.55 13.54
CA SER A 125 -1.39 -21.92 13.13
C SER A 125 -0.39 -22.00 11.94
N HIS A 126 0.42 -20.98 11.74
CA HIS A 126 1.37 -20.97 10.62
C HIS A 126 2.57 -21.90 10.85
N GLY A 127 2.99 -22.56 9.76
CA GLY A 127 4.22 -23.34 9.68
C GLY A 127 5.49 -22.46 9.79
N PRO A 128 6.69 -23.02 9.50
CA PRO A 128 7.94 -22.28 9.65
C PRO A 128 7.96 -21.02 8.78
N VAL A 129 8.15 -19.86 9.44
CA VAL A 129 8.17 -18.54 8.80
C VAL A 129 9.47 -18.35 8.01
N ARG A 130 9.34 -17.96 6.75
CA ARG A 130 10.46 -17.60 5.87
C ARG A 130 10.70 -16.10 5.93
N SER A 131 11.96 -15.68 5.84
CA SER A 131 12.33 -14.27 5.77
C SER A 131 13.24 -14.01 4.57
N PHE A 132 13.10 -12.83 3.98
CA PHE A 132 13.83 -12.39 2.80
C PHE A 132 14.43 -11.02 3.07
N ALA A 133 15.68 -10.81 2.70
CA ALA A 133 16.34 -9.52 2.75
C ALA A 133 17.15 -9.30 1.47
N ALA A 134 17.16 -8.07 0.96
CA ALA A 134 17.89 -7.72 -0.26
C ALA A 134 18.81 -6.53 -0.02
N GLY A 135 19.96 -6.56 -0.68
CA GLY A 135 20.93 -5.47 -0.66
C GLY A 135 22.20 -5.81 -1.42
N ILE A 136 23.14 -4.87 -1.48
CA ILE A 136 24.48 -5.16 -2.01
C ILE A 136 25.26 -6.04 -1.02
N ALA A 137 26.28 -6.74 -1.53
CA ALA A 137 27.12 -7.61 -0.71
C ALA A 137 27.72 -6.85 0.48
N GLY A 138 27.45 -7.32 1.70
CA GLY A 138 27.97 -6.72 2.93
C GLY A 138 27.23 -5.48 3.44
N SER A 139 26.06 -5.16 2.86
CA SER A 139 25.20 -4.07 3.35
C SER A 139 24.77 -4.25 4.81
N SER A 140 24.54 -3.13 5.49
CA SER A 140 24.05 -3.08 6.87
C SER A 140 22.70 -3.78 7.01
N ASP A 141 21.80 -3.62 6.03
CA ASP A 141 20.49 -4.27 5.98
C ASP A 141 20.60 -5.80 5.98
N LEU A 142 21.47 -6.38 5.15
CA LEU A 142 21.67 -7.84 5.10
C LEU A 142 22.25 -8.37 6.42
N LEU A 143 23.20 -7.65 7.01
CA LEU A 143 23.78 -8.02 8.31
C LEU A 143 22.73 -7.97 9.43
N ALA A 144 21.93 -6.91 9.48
CA ALA A 144 20.84 -6.77 10.45
C ALA A 144 19.80 -7.88 10.29
N ALA A 145 19.34 -8.12 9.05
CA ALA A 145 18.33 -9.13 8.76
C ALA A 145 18.80 -10.54 9.12
N ARG A 146 20.07 -10.89 8.83
CA ARG A 146 20.68 -12.16 9.23
C ARG A 146 20.62 -12.35 10.73
N ARG A 147 21.01 -11.32 11.50
CA ARG A 147 21.01 -11.37 12.97
C ARG A 147 19.61 -11.55 13.55
N VAL A 148 18.60 -10.86 13.01
CA VAL A 148 17.19 -11.09 13.41
C VAL A 148 16.77 -12.51 13.09
N ALA A 149 17.07 -12.98 11.88
CA ALA A 149 16.63 -14.29 11.44
C ALA A 149 17.28 -15.44 12.23
N GLU A 150 18.57 -15.33 12.57
CA GLU A 150 19.27 -16.26 13.45
C GLU A 150 18.67 -16.25 14.87
N HIS A 151 18.37 -15.07 15.40
CA HIS A 151 17.76 -14.92 16.72
C HIS A 151 16.36 -15.55 16.81
N LEU A 152 15.56 -15.36 15.76
CA LEU A 152 14.17 -15.86 15.69
C LEU A 152 14.07 -17.28 15.09
N GLY A 153 15.18 -17.89 14.67
CA GLY A 153 15.19 -19.22 14.06
C GLY A 153 14.45 -19.30 12.71
N LEU A 154 14.47 -18.23 11.92
CA LEU A 154 13.75 -18.14 10.64
C LEU A 154 14.50 -18.84 9.51
N ALA A 155 13.75 -19.40 8.55
CA ALA A 155 14.32 -19.82 7.27
C ALA A 155 14.65 -18.58 6.43
N HIS A 156 15.88 -18.09 6.53
CA HIS A 156 16.33 -16.83 5.93
C HIS A 156 16.88 -17.00 4.52
N THR A 157 16.60 -16.02 3.65
CA THR A 157 17.17 -15.92 2.31
C THR A 157 17.67 -14.50 2.07
N GLU A 158 18.95 -14.38 1.74
CA GLU A 158 19.58 -13.12 1.36
C GLU A 158 19.66 -13.02 -0.17
N ILE A 159 19.20 -11.91 -0.71
CA ILE A 159 19.27 -11.57 -2.12
C ILE A 159 20.37 -10.52 -2.27
N VAL A 160 21.49 -10.94 -2.87
CA VAL A 160 22.64 -10.07 -3.10
C VAL A 160 22.62 -9.61 -4.56
N ASP A 161 22.24 -8.36 -4.77
CA ASP A 161 22.16 -7.76 -6.11
C ASP A 161 23.30 -6.78 -6.36
N THR A 162 23.60 -6.55 -7.64
CA THR A 162 24.55 -5.55 -8.11
C THR A 162 23.84 -4.32 -8.68
N ALA A 163 24.59 -3.23 -8.89
CA ALA A 163 24.07 -2.06 -9.60
C ALA A 163 23.62 -2.38 -11.04
N ASP A 164 24.25 -3.35 -11.70
CA ASP A 164 23.85 -3.77 -13.04
C ASP A 164 22.51 -4.52 -13.01
N ASP A 165 22.27 -5.38 -12.00
CA ASP A 165 20.98 -6.05 -11.80
C ASP A 165 19.85 -5.03 -11.59
N ALA A 166 20.12 -3.99 -10.79
CA ALA A 166 19.19 -2.89 -10.55
C ALA A 166 18.87 -2.11 -11.83
N VAL A 167 19.88 -1.79 -12.64
CA VAL A 167 19.68 -1.11 -13.93
C VAL A 167 18.92 -1.99 -14.92
N GLU A 168 19.18 -3.30 -14.95
CA GLU A 168 18.45 -4.25 -15.79
C GLU A 168 16.97 -4.36 -15.37
N ALA A 169 16.67 -4.23 -14.08
CA ALA A 169 15.31 -4.25 -13.57
C ALA A 169 14.49 -2.99 -13.91
N LEU A 170 15.13 -1.82 -14.13
CA LEU A 170 14.47 -0.53 -14.31
C LEU A 170 13.28 -0.54 -15.29
N PRO A 171 13.38 -1.09 -16.51
CA PRO A 171 12.26 -1.09 -17.44
C PRO A 171 11.05 -1.88 -16.93
N GLN A 172 11.28 -2.99 -16.23
CA GLN A 172 10.20 -3.79 -15.65
C GLN A 172 9.61 -3.10 -14.42
N VAL A 173 10.44 -2.46 -13.60
CA VAL A 173 9.99 -1.68 -12.44
C VAL A 173 9.07 -0.55 -12.88
N VAL A 174 9.54 0.32 -13.80
CA VAL A 174 8.75 1.44 -14.34
C VAL A 174 7.44 0.96 -14.96
N LYS A 175 7.48 -0.16 -15.70
CA LYS A 175 6.28 -0.77 -16.27
C LYS A 175 5.31 -1.26 -15.19
N SER A 176 5.82 -1.87 -14.12
CA SER A 176 5.00 -2.48 -13.07
C SER A 176 4.33 -1.41 -12.20
N ILE A 177 5.09 -0.42 -11.75
CA ILE A 177 4.57 0.68 -10.93
C ILE A 177 3.76 1.71 -11.74
N GLU A 178 3.82 1.64 -13.08
CA GLU A 178 3.12 2.54 -14.01
C GLU A 178 3.45 4.04 -13.77
N SER A 179 4.67 4.32 -13.32
CA SER A 179 5.12 5.66 -12.96
C SER A 179 6.59 5.86 -13.34
N TYR A 180 6.93 7.09 -13.68
CA TYR A 180 8.29 7.55 -13.96
C TYR A 180 8.79 8.53 -12.90
N GLU A 181 8.06 8.70 -11.79
CA GLU A 181 8.48 9.59 -10.70
C GLU A 181 9.79 9.05 -10.08
N PRO A 182 10.88 9.85 -10.07
CA PRO A 182 12.19 9.36 -9.68
C PRO A 182 12.27 8.73 -8.28
N SER A 183 11.58 9.29 -7.29
CA SER A 183 11.63 8.83 -5.90
C SER A 183 10.96 7.46 -5.73
N LEU A 184 9.81 7.27 -6.39
CA LEU A 184 9.08 6.03 -6.44
C LEU A 184 9.87 4.97 -7.19
N VAL A 185 10.48 5.31 -8.33
CA VAL A 185 11.37 4.39 -9.07
C VAL A 185 12.57 3.99 -8.22
N ARG A 186 13.26 4.95 -7.59
CA ARG A 186 14.43 4.70 -6.71
C ARG A 186 14.08 3.72 -5.60
N SER A 187 12.94 3.88 -4.95
CA SER A 187 12.50 2.97 -3.88
C SER A 187 11.97 1.64 -4.41
N ALA A 188 11.41 1.59 -5.62
CA ALA A 188 10.85 0.38 -6.20
C ALA A 188 11.90 -0.65 -6.68
N VAL A 189 13.02 -0.18 -7.22
CA VAL A 189 14.07 -1.08 -7.76
C VAL A 189 14.60 -2.09 -6.73
N PRO A 190 14.98 -1.69 -5.50
CA PRO A 190 15.46 -2.64 -4.49
C PRO A 190 14.43 -3.69 -4.05
N ASN A 191 13.14 -3.46 -4.31
CA ASN A 191 12.07 -4.39 -3.93
C ASN A 191 11.79 -5.45 -5.01
N TYR A 192 12.30 -5.26 -6.24
CA TYR A 192 11.94 -6.11 -7.38
C TYR A 192 12.52 -7.52 -7.26
N ALA A 193 13.83 -7.64 -6.99
CA ALA A 193 14.48 -8.93 -6.81
C ALA A 193 14.01 -9.73 -5.58
N PRO A 194 13.85 -9.15 -4.37
CA PRO A 194 13.30 -9.89 -3.23
C PRO A 194 11.87 -10.34 -3.48
N ALA A 195 11.03 -9.53 -4.14
CA ALA A 195 9.68 -9.96 -4.52
C ALA A 195 9.71 -11.17 -5.48
N ARG A 196 10.58 -11.14 -6.49
CA ARG A 196 10.78 -12.26 -7.42
C ARG A 196 11.23 -13.54 -6.71
N GLU A 197 12.15 -13.42 -5.75
CA GLU A 197 12.68 -14.58 -5.02
C GLU A 197 11.67 -15.13 -4.01
N ALA A 198 10.97 -14.26 -3.28
CA ALA A 198 9.92 -14.66 -2.35
C ALA A 198 8.79 -15.43 -3.07
N ALA A 199 8.34 -14.93 -4.23
CA ALA A 199 7.31 -15.55 -5.04
C ALA A 199 7.58 -17.02 -5.45
N ARG A 200 8.85 -17.45 -5.44
CA ARG A 200 9.23 -18.85 -5.74
C ARG A 200 8.85 -19.83 -4.65
N SER A 201 8.64 -19.34 -3.42
CA SER A 201 8.46 -20.19 -2.24
C SER A 201 7.23 -19.82 -1.40
N VAL A 202 6.70 -18.62 -1.55
CA VAL A 202 5.51 -18.14 -0.83
C VAL A 202 4.58 -17.36 -1.76
N LYS A 203 3.29 -17.32 -1.43
CA LYS A 203 2.29 -16.47 -2.11
C LYS A 203 2.02 -15.16 -1.37
N VAL A 204 2.41 -15.07 -0.10
CA VAL A 204 2.13 -13.94 0.78
C VAL A 204 3.42 -13.57 1.52
N VAL A 205 3.70 -12.27 1.61
CA VAL A 205 4.74 -11.68 2.46
C VAL A 205 4.14 -10.58 3.34
N LEU A 206 4.67 -10.43 4.55
CA LEU A 206 4.38 -9.31 5.42
C LEU A 206 5.48 -8.25 5.25
N THR A 207 5.11 -6.99 5.13
CA THR A 207 6.06 -5.88 5.02
C THR A 207 5.86 -4.89 6.17
N GLY A 208 6.89 -4.09 6.45
CA GLY A 208 6.88 -3.07 7.52
C GLY A 208 6.33 -1.71 7.10
N GLU A 209 5.68 -1.60 5.93
CA GLU A 209 5.16 -0.33 5.41
C GLU A 209 4.12 0.28 6.34
N GLY A 210 4.12 1.60 6.50
CA GLY A 210 3.21 2.33 7.38
C GLY A 210 3.76 2.61 8.78
N ALA A 211 4.81 1.91 9.21
CA ALA A 211 5.40 2.13 10.53
C ALA A 211 6.02 3.52 10.69
N ASP A 212 6.64 4.06 9.63
CA ASP A 212 7.26 5.39 9.65
C ASP A 212 6.20 6.51 9.74
N GLU A 213 5.10 6.37 8.99
CA GLU A 213 3.98 7.30 8.96
C GLU A 213 3.15 7.27 10.25
N LEU A 214 3.07 6.13 10.94
CA LEU A 214 2.32 6.03 12.20
C LEU A 214 3.14 6.48 13.42
N PHE A 215 4.44 6.18 13.44
CA PHE A 215 5.30 6.35 14.62
C PHE A 215 6.43 7.36 14.41
N ALA A 216 6.24 8.32 13.50
CA ALA A 216 7.18 9.40 13.21
C ALA A 216 8.62 8.90 12.99
N GLY A 217 8.77 7.96 12.05
CA GLY A 217 10.03 7.28 11.78
C GLY A 217 10.97 7.93 10.76
N TYR A 218 10.52 8.95 10.04
CA TYR A 218 11.39 9.70 9.13
C TYR A 218 12.22 10.76 9.87
N ASP A 219 13.42 11.00 9.38
CA ASP A 219 14.44 11.90 9.93
C ASP A 219 14.01 13.37 9.99
N HIS A 220 13.06 13.78 9.16
CA HIS A 220 12.55 15.14 9.12
C HIS A 220 11.46 15.40 10.19
N TYR A 221 10.77 14.37 10.71
CA TYR A 221 9.71 14.57 11.70
C TYR A 221 10.15 15.25 13.00
N PRO A 222 11.35 14.97 13.56
CA PRO A 222 11.84 15.69 14.75
C PRO A 222 11.99 17.21 14.54
N SER A 223 12.06 17.68 13.29
CA SER A 223 12.14 19.10 12.96
C SER A 223 10.76 19.78 12.82
N VAL A 224 9.68 19.01 12.78
CA VAL A 224 8.31 19.50 12.68
C VAL A 224 7.83 19.95 14.07
N PRO A 225 7.19 21.13 14.20
CA PRO A 225 6.57 21.55 15.45
C PRO A 225 5.59 20.51 15.98
N SER A 226 5.60 20.22 17.29
CA SER A 226 4.79 19.14 17.87
C SER A 226 3.28 19.35 17.70
N ASP A 227 2.82 20.60 17.61
CA ASP A 227 1.44 20.99 17.36
C ASP A 227 1.01 20.81 15.89
N GLU A 228 1.96 20.66 14.97
CA GLU A 228 1.72 20.40 13.53
C GLU A 228 1.99 18.94 13.14
N LEU A 229 2.77 18.19 13.94
CA LEU A 229 3.25 16.86 13.56
C LEU A 229 2.11 15.88 13.29
N GLN A 230 1.00 15.93 14.02
CA GLN A 230 -0.13 15.03 13.77
C GLN A 230 -0.72 15.23 12.36
N ASP A 231 -0.87 16.48 11.92
CA ASP A 231 -1.40 16.79 10.58
C ASP A 231 -0.43 16.30 9.49
N VAL A 232 0.88 16.43 9.71
CA VAL A 232 1.91 15.95 8.78
C VAL A 232 1.92 14.41 8.70
N LEU A 233 1.74 13.71 9.82
CA LEU A 233 1.62 12.25 9.82
C LEU A 233 0.34 11.80 9.09
N ASP A 234 -0.78 12.50 9.30
CA ASP A 234 -2.04 12.20 8.61
C ASP A 234 -1.93 12.47 7.09
N GLU A 235 -1.27 13.55 6.67
CA GLU A 235 -0.96 13.80 5.25
C GLU A 235 -0.06 12.71 4.66
N SER A 236 0.94 12.26 5.43
CA SER A 236 1.83 11.17 5.02
C SER A 236 1.06 9.85 4.80
N LEU A 237 0.15 9.52 5.73
CA LEU A 237 -0.74 8.36 5.63
C LEU A 237 -1.67 8.47 4.42
N ASP A 238 -2.25 9.65 4.19
CA ASP A 238 -3.12 9.89 3.03
C ASP A 238 -2.36 9.75 1.70
N GLY A 239 -1.07 10.11 1.66
CA GLY A 239 -0.21 9.99 0.48
C GLY A 239 0.25 8.56 0.15
N LEU A 240 0.16 7.62 1.08
CA LEU A 240 0.71 6.26 0.95
C LEU A 240 0.26 5.54 -0.34
N HIS A 241 -1.01 5.73 -0.74
CA HIS A 241 -1.62 5.03 -1.88
C HIS A 241 -0.97 5.32 -3.23
N HIS A 242 -0.28 6.45 -3.39
CA HIS A 242 0.46 6.81 -4.61
C HIS A 242 1.98 6.86 -4.40
N LEU A 243 2.46 6.40 -3.24
CA LEU A 243 3.87 6.32 -2.87
C LEU A 243 4.23 4.89 -2.46
N ASN A 244 4.42 4.66 -1.16
CA ASN A 244 4.93 3.40 -0.60
C ASN A 244 4.01 2.21 -0.89
N LEU A 245 2.68 2.38 -0.82
CA LEU A 245 1.74 1.30 -1.11
C LEU A 245 1.62 1.01 -2.60
N GLN A 246 1.72 2.02 -3.46
CA GLN A 246 1.79 1.80 -4.90
C GLN A 246 3.03 0.96 -5.25
N ARG A 247 4.20 1.32 -4.70
CA ARG A 247 5.40 0.50 -4.86
C ARG A 247 5.18 -0.91 -4.35
N CYS A 248 4.78 -1.04 -3.09
CA CYS A 248 4.68 -2.32 -2.39
C CYS A 248 3.77 -3.28 -3.14
N ASP A 249 2.56 -2.84 -3.47
CA ASP A 249 1.60 -3.60 -4.26
C ASP A 249 2.16 -3.94 -5.64
N ARG A 250 2.49 -2.93 -6.46
CA ARG A 250 2.79 -3.16 -7.87
C ARG A 250 4.07 -3.95 -8.12
N VAL A 251 5.08 -3.78 -7.28
CA VAL A 251 6.34 -4.51 -7.40
C VAL A 251 6.16 -5.98 -7.00
N THR A 252 5.47 -6.25 -5.89
CA THR A 252 5.23 -7.64 -5.46
C THR A 252 4.28 -8.36 -6.42
N MET A 253 3.26 -7.65 -6.89
CA MET A 253 2.30 -8.20 -7.82
C MET A 253 2.82 -8.41 -9.25
N ALA A 254 3.91 -7.76 -9.64
CA ALA A 254 4.66 -8.12 -10.85
C ALA A 254 5.14 -9.58 -10.84
N HIS A 255 5.22 -10.19 -9.66
CA HIS A 255 5.63 -11.57 -9.42
C HIS A 255 4.52 -12.44 -8.80
N SER A 256 3.26 -12.01 -8.87
CA SER A 256 2.12 -12.72 -8.28
C SER A 256 2.27 -12.97 -6.77
N LEU A 257 2.94 -12.05 -6.07
CA LEU A 257 3.18 -12.13 -4.63
C LEU A 257 2.33 -11.10 -3.90
N GLU A 258 1.50 -11.54 -2.96
CA GLU A 258 0.72 -10.62 -2.14
C GLU A 258 1.55 -10.04 -0.99
N ALA A 259 1.71 -8.72 -0.97
CA ALA A 259 2.18 -8.01 0.21
C ALA A 259 1.02 -7.65 1.15
N ARG A 260 1.19 -7.94 2.44
CA ARG A 260 0.31 -7.45 3.51
C ARG A 260 1.09 -6.49 4.39
N VAL A 261 0.41 -5.47 4.90
CA VAL A 261 0.99 -4.32 5.61
C VAL A 261 0.42 -4.21 7.03
N PRO A 262 0.87 -5.04 7.99
CA PRO A 262 0.24 -5.14 9.30
C PRO A 262 0.21 -3.82 10.09
N PHE A 263 1.14 -2.91 9.83
CA PHE A 263 1.14 -1.59 10.47
C PHE A 263 -0.08 -0.75 10.08
N LEU A 264 -0.61 -0.93 8.87
CA LEU A 264 -1.79 -0.23 8.37
C LEU A 264 -3.09 -0.98 8.63
N ASP A 265 -3.05 -1.98 9.52
CA ASP A 265 -4.26 -2.48 10.14
C ASP A 265 -5.01 -1.33 10.81
N LEU A 266 -6.32 -1.28 10.60
CA LEU A 266 -7.10 -0.09 10.93
C LEU A 266 -7.27 0.10 12.44
N ASP A 267 -7.22 -0.98 13.22
CA ASP A 267 -7.19 -0.89 14.67
C ASP A 267 -5.84 -0.33 15.15
N LEU A 268 -4.74 -0.72 14.50
CA LEU A 268 -3.42 -0.18 14.81
C LEU A 268 -3.30 1.29 14.39
N VAL A 269 -3.85 1.68 13.24
CA VAL A 269 -3.94 3.09 12.81
C VAL A 269 -4.77 3.89 13.82
N ALA A 270 -5.93 3.37 14.24
CA ALA A 270 -6.78 4.02 15.23
C ALA A 270 -6.11 4.15 16.60
N LEU A 271 -5.37 3.11 17.02
CA LEU A 271 -4.57 3.13 18.25
C LEU A 271 -3.45 4.16 18.15
N ALA A 272 -2.69 4.16 17.05
CA ALA A 272 -1.57 5.09 16.84
C ALA A 272 -2.02 6.55 16.91
N ARG A 273 -3.19 6.88 16.36
CA ARG A 273 -3.80 8.22 16.45
C ARG A 273 -4.21 8.63 17.86
N GLN A 274 -4.46 7.69 18.76
CA GLN A 274 -4.79 7.96 20.16
C GLN A 274 -3.55 8.17 21.04
N ILE A 275 -2.36 7.78 20.57
CA ILE A 275 -1.11 7.95 21.30
C ILE A 275 -0.73 9.44 21.32
N PRO A 276 -0.42 10.02 22.51
CA PRO A 276 0.08 11.39 22.60
C PRO A 276 1.26 11.62 21.65
N ILE A 277 1.24 12.74 20.91
CA ILE A 277 2.21 12.98 19.83
C ILE A 277 3.65 13.01 20.36
N GLU A 278 3.84 13.45 21.60
CA GLU A 278 5.12 13.53 22.28
C GLU A 278 5.75 12.15 22.51
N TRP A 279 4.94 11.10 22.57
CA TRP A 279 5.42 9.73 22.77
C TRP A 279 5.88 9.09 21.46
N ARG A 280 5.52 9.69 20.32
CA ARG A 280 5.97 9.23 18.99
C ARG A 280 7.27 9.91 18.54
N LEU A 281 7.66 11.00 19.20
CA LEU A 281 8.94 11.66 18.98
C LEU A 281 10.13 10.76 19.41
N PRO A 282 11.36 11.05 18.93
CA PRO A 282 12.55 10.31 19.35
C PRO A 282 12.71 10.27 20.87
N GLY A 283 13.18 9.13 21.38
CA GLY A 283 13.40 8.93 22.81
C GLY A 283 14.61 9.71 23.34
N GLU A 284 14.92 9.58 24.64
CA GLU A 284 16.05 10.26 25.29
C GLU A 284 17.41 9.98 24.63
N LEU A 285 17.52 8.84 23.95
CA LEU A 285 18.71 8.39 23.24
C LEU A 285 18.73 8.79 21.75
N GLY A 286 17.71 9.55 21.29
CA GLY A 286 17.63 10.13 19.96
C GLY A 286 17.14 9.21 18.84
N GLN A 287 16.77 7.96 19.13
CA GLN A 287 16.25 7.02 18.14
C GLN A 287 14.78 7.31 17.82
N GLU A 288 14.46 7.31 16.53
CA GLU A 288 13.10 7.36 16.02
C GLU A 288 12.31 6.10 16.40
N LYS A 289 10.97 6.23 16.41
CA LYS A 289 10.04 5.16 16.82
C LYS A 289 10.34 4.56 18.20
N ALA A 290 10.83 5.36 19.15
CA ALA A 290 11.26 4.87 20.47
C ALA A 290 10.15 4.11 21.22
N LEU A 291 8.90 4.58 21.13
CA LEU A 291 7.75 3.87 21.69
C LEU A 291 7.55 2.48 21.06
N LEU A 292 7.64 2.39 19.73
CA LEU A 292 7.52 1.13 19.02
C LEU A 292 8.65 0.18 19.40
N ARG A 293 9.90 0.67 19.43
CA ARG A 293 11.07 -0.12 19.85
C ARG A 293 10.86 -0.66 21.27
N SER A 294 10.38 0.17 22.19
CA SER A 294 10.09 -0.24 23.57
C SER A 294 8.97 -1.29 23.66
N ALA A 295 7.96 -1.21 22.79
CA ALA A 295 6.87 -2.19 22.76
C ALA A 295 7.33 -3.60 22.32
N PHE A 296 8.46 -3.69 21.62
CA PHE A 296 9.08 -4.94 21.17
C PHE A 296 10.37 -5.29 21.94
N ASP A 297 10.55 -4.76 23.16
CA ASP A 297 11.69 -5.12 23.98
C ASP A 297 11.70 -6.63 24.29
N GLY A 298 12.89 -7.24 24.15
CA GLY A 298 13.08 -8.68 24.27
C GLY A 298 12.60 -9.53 23.09
N TRP A 299 12.11 -8.94 21.99
CA TRP A 299 11.75 -9.68 20.76
C TRP A 299 12.91 -9.80 19.77
N PRO A 300 13.48 -8.70 19.22
CA PRO A 300 14.76 -8.78 18.51
C PRO A 300 15.96 -8.72 19.47
N PRO A 301 17.19 -8.98 18.98
CA PRO A 301 18.41 -8.70 19.74
C PRO A 301 18.45 -7.24 20.20
N GLY A 302 18.66 -7.00 21.50
CA GLY A 302 18.52 -5.67 22.09
C GLY A 302 19.44 -4.60 21.49
N ASP A 303 20.65 -4.97 21.06
CA ASP A 303 21.56 -4.05 20.38
C ASP A 303 21.07 -3.67 18.97
N LEU A 304 20.35 -4.57 18.30
CA LEU A 304 19.74 -4.31 17.00
C LEU A 304 18.42 -3.52 17.13
N LEU A 305 17.63 -3.80 18.18
CA LEU A 305 16.40 -3.07 18.49
C LEU A 305 16.64 -1.57 18.71
N TRP A 306 17.84 -1.18 19.15
CA TRP A 306 18.22 0.21 19.38
C TRP A 306 19.31 0.70 18.40
N TRP A 307 19.59 -0.07 17.34
CA TRP A 307 20.48 0.36 16.26
C TRP A 307 19.86 1.53 15.50
N VAL A 308 20.68 2.55 15.25
CA VAL A 308 20.39 3.70 14.38
C VAL A 308 19.94 3.22 12.99
N LYS A 309 18.79 3.71 12.55
CA LYS A 309 18.20 3.40 11.24
C LYS A 309 18.91 4.16 10.13
N GLU A 310 19.21 3.47 9.04
CA GLU A 310 19.54 4.08 7.75
C GLU A 310 18.25 4.20 6.91
N GLN A 311 18.14 5.23 6.07
CA GLN A 311 16.94 5.43 5.25
C GLN A 311 16.76 4.32 4.20
N PHE A 312 15.53 4.15 3.74
CA PHE A 312 15.19 3.12 2.76
C PHE A 312 15.94 3.34 1.45
N GLY A 313 16.77 2.36 1.06
CA GLY A 313 17.64 2.41 -0.12
C GLY A 313 19.10 2.80 0.17
N ASP A 314 19.37 3.43 1.32
CA ASP A 314 20.72 3.78 1.75
C ASP A 314 21.35 2.60 2.51
N GLY A 315 20.59 1.95 3.40
CA GLY A 315 21.04 0.75 4.13
C GLY A 315 21.30 -0.47 3.23
N SER A 316 20.58 -0.56 2.11
CA SER A 316 20.81 -1.61 1.11
C SER A 316 22.00 -1.30 0.20
N GLY A 317 22.51 -0.07 0.22
CA GLY A 317 23.55 0.46 -0.68
C GLY A 317 23.16 0.51 -2.16
N MET A 318 21.94 0.10 -2.50
CA MET A 318 21.53 -0.13 -3.88
C MET A 318 21.23 1.17 -4.61
N ALA A 319 20.68 2.16 -3.91
CA ALA A 319 20.24 3.39 -4.55
C ALA A 319 21.42 4.21 -5.09
N ASP A 320 22.49 4.36 -4.31
CA ASP A 320 23.70 5.07 -4.71
C ASP A 320 24.44 4.32 -5.82
N ALA A 321 24.54 3.00 -5.70
CA ALA A 321 25.18 2.15 -6.70
C ALA A 321 24.44 2.25 -8.06
N THR A 322 23.10 2.25 -8.03
CA THR A 322 22.26 2.42 -9.22
C THR A 322 22.42 3.82 -9.82
N HIS A 323 22.44 4.86 -8.99
CA HIS A 323 22.59 6.24 -9.46
C HIS A 323 23.93 6.45 -10.20
N ALA A 324 25.04 6.08 -9.57
CA ALA A 324 26.38 6.18 -10.17
C ALA A 324 26.48 5.39 -11.49
N ARG A 325 25.78 4.26 -11.57
CA ARG A 325 25.74 3.44 -12.78
C ARG A 325 24.94 4.11 -13.90
N ILE A 326 23.79 4.70 -13.58
CA ILE A 326 22.96 5.45 -14.55
C ILE A 326 23.75 6.64 -15.10
N GLU A 327 24.45 7.40 -14.25
CA GLU A 327 25.28 8.53 -14.69
C GLU A 327 26.36 8.09 -15.68
N THR A 328 27.04 6.98 -15.39
CA THR A 328 28.04 6.39 -16.29
C THR A 328 27.44 6.01 -17.65
N LEU A 329 26.24 5.43 -17.67
CA LEU A 329 25.54 5.06 -18.89
C LEU A 329 25.08 6.29 -19.69
N ALA A 330 24.58 7.33 -19.02
CA ALA A 330 24.17 8.59 -19.64
C ALA A 330 25.38 9.29 -20.30
N ALA A 331 26.51 9.40 -19.59
CA ALA A 331 27.74 9.98 -20.11
C ALA A 331 28.26 9.22 -21.34
N SER A 332 28.17 7.89 -21.35
CA SER A 332 28.58 7.06 -22.50
C SER A 332 27.67 7.23 -23.72
N ARG A 333 26.36 7.46 -23.51
CA ARG A 333 25.39 7.73 -24.57
C ARG A 333 25.60 9.10 -25.19
N ASP A 334 25.88 10.10 -24.37
CA ASP A 334 26.13 11.47 -24.84
C ASP A 334 27.44 11.53 -25.62
N ALA A 335 28.48 10.82 -25.17
CA ALA A 335 29.75 10.69 -25.89
C ALA A 335 29.64 9.94 -27.24
N GLY A 336 28.66 9.04 -27.39
CA GLY A 336 28.36 8.33 -28.65
C GLY A 336 27.38 9.06 -29.57
N SER A 337 26.75 10.15 -29.11
CA SER A 337 25.76 10.91 -29.87
C SER A 337 26.37 12.13 -30.56
N THR A 338 27.14 11.91 -31.63
CA THR A 338 27.29 12.96 -32.65
C THR A 338 25.94 13.16 -33.34
N GLY A 339 25.15 14.10 -32.81
CA GLY A 339 23.92 14.62 -33.42
C GLY A 339 22.70 13.71 -33.25
N LEU A 340 21.76 14.11 -32.38
CA LEU A 340 20.35 13.79 -32.59
C LEU A 340 19.98 14.23 -34.01
N PRO A 341 19.49 13.35 -34.90
CA PRO A 341 18.96 13.80 -36.18
C PRO A 341 17.74 14.67 -35.88
N GLY A 342 17.89 15.98 -36.06
CA GLY A 342 16.78 16.92 -36.01
C GLY A 342 15.65 16.37 -36.87
N ARG A 343 14.46 16.24 -36.27
CA ARG A 343 13.22 15.91 -36.97
C ARG A 343 13.18 16.74 -38.26
N ARG A 344 13.33 16.10 -39.41
CA ARG A 344 13.00 16.70 -40.70
C ARG A 344 11.54 17.10 -40.62
N GLY A 345 11.28 18.41 -40.52
CA GLY A 345 9.95 18.96 -40.62
C GLY A 345 9.33 18.47 -41.92
N ARG A 346 8.31 17.62 -41.83
CA ARG A 346 7.40 17.40 -42.94
C ARG A 346 6.68 18.72 -43.17
N THR A 347 6.98 19.38 -44.26
CA THR A 347 6.16 20.46 -44.82
C THR A 347 4.86 19.84 -45.34
N SER A 348 3.90 19.63 -44.45
CA SER A 348 2.49 19.46 -44.83
C SER A 348 1.79 20.78 -44.59
N GLY A 349 1.37 21.46 -45.67
CA GLY A 349 0.61 22.69 -45.61
C GLY A 349 -0.68 22.51 -44.83
N SER A 350 -0.95 23.42 -43.90
CA SER A 350 -2.27 23.63 -43.32
C SER A 350 -2.46 25.10 -43.00
N ALA A 351 -3.60 25.62 -43.45
CA ALA A 351 -4.03 27.01 -43.40
C ALA A 351 -3.96 27.65 -42.00
N PRO A 352 -3.79 28.99 -41.90
CA PRO A 352 -3.64 29.67 -40.63
C PRO A 352 -4.98 29.79 -39.88
N CYS A 353 -5.06 29.18 -38.71
CA CYS A 353 -6.14 29.39 -37.75
C CYS A 353 -6.05 30.82 -37.18
N ARG A 354 -7.01 31.67 -37.56
CA ARG A 354 -7.14 33.06 -37.09
C ARG A 354 -7.42 33.08 -35.58
N ARG A 355 -6.46 33.51 -34.75
CA ARG A 355 -6.75 34.02 -33.41
C ARG A 355 -7.08 35.51 -33.51
N ARG A 356 -8.32 35.88 -33.17
CA ARG A 356 -8.73 37.28 -33.00
C ARG A 356 -8.12 37.81 -31.71
N ALA A 357 -7.32 38.87 -31.84
CA ALA A 357 -6.97 39.76 -30.74
C ALA A 357 -8.16 40.70 -30.46
N ALA A 358 -8.45 40.93 -29.20
CA ALA A 358 -9.19 42.11 -28.74
C ALA A 358 -8.43 42.70 -27.54
N ALA A 359 -8.09 43.97 -27.66
CA ALA A 359 -7.35 44.76 -26.69
C ALA A 359 -8.29 45.74 -25.97
N ARG A 360 -7.77 46.30 -24.85
CA ARG A 360 -8.23 47.46 -24.05
C ARG A 360 -9.27 47.10 -22.97
N SER A 361 -9.25 47.64 -21.75
CA SER A 361 -8.54 48.78 -21.15
C SER A 361 -8.65 48.72 -19.61
N SER A 362 -7.72 49.39 -18.94
CA SER A 362 -7.72 49.80 -17.53
C SER A 362 -9.04 50.39 -17.00
N SER A 363 -9.46 49.99 -15.80
CA SER A 363 -9.94 50.93 -14.78
C SER A 363 -9.89 50.29 -13.38
N THR A 364 -9.43 51.10 -12.44
CA THR A 364 -9.41 50.96 -10.99
C THR A 364 -10.80 50.73 -10.41
N ASN A 365 -10.93 49.86 -9.41
CA ASN A 365 -11.60 50.17 -8.13
C ASN A 365 -11.46 49.00 -7.15
N GLY A 366 -11.09 49.35 -5.92
CA GLY A 366 -10.89 48.42 -4.82
C GLY A 366 -12.20 47.80 -4.32
N CYS A 367 -12.07 46.63 -3.70
CA CYS A 367 -13.06 46.10 -2.80
C CYS A 367 -12.35 45.19 -1.77
N SER A 368 -12.41 45.59 -0.50
CA SER A 368 -11.85 44.88 0.66
C SER A 368 -12.50 43.50 0.84
N PRO A 369 -11.77 42.50 1.40
CA PRO A 369 -12.37 41.23 1.78
C PRO A 369 -13.13 41.38 3.11
N ARG A 370 -14.44 41.09 3.09
CA ARG A 370 -15.23 40.87 4.31
C ARG A 370 -14.96 39.44 4.83
N PRO A 371 -14.79 39.23 6.15
CA PRO A 371 -14.61 37.90 6.71
C PRO A 371 -15.95 37.15 6.78
N CYS A 372 -15.92 35.87 6.39
CA CYS A 372 -17.02 34.93 6.60
C CYS A 372 -17.19 34.66 8.11
N ARG A 373 -18.42 34.80 8.59
CA ARG A 373 -18.82 34.53 9.98
C ARG A 373 -18.84 33.02 10.24
N ALA A 374 -18.14 32.59 11.29
CA ALA A 374 -18.33 31.27 11.90
C ALA A 374 -19.70 31.18 12.60
N PRO A 375 -20.36 30.01 12.60
CA PRO A 375 -21.59 29.80 13.35
C PRO A 375 -21.29 29.63 14.86
N THR A 376 -22.00 30.41 15.66
CA THR A 376 -22.01 30.38 17.13
C THR A 376 -22.50 29.03 17.66
N ARG A 377 -21.64 28.28 18.37
CA ARG A 377 -22.05 27.20 19.27
C ARG A 377 -22.47 27.80 20.62
N THR A 378 -23.75 27.68 20.93
CA THR A 378 -24.29 27.89 22.28
C THR A 378 -23.96 26.68 23.14
N SER A 379 -23.05 26.81 24.11
CA SER A 379 -22.85 25.83 25.18
C SER A 379 -23.73 26.20 26.37
N SER A 380 -24.83 25.46 26.55
CA SER A 380 -25.55 25.40 27.81
C SER A 380 -24.80 24.48 28.76
N ALA A 381 -24.36 25.04 29.90
CA ALA A 381 -23.83 24.31 31.03
C ALA A 381 -24.83 23.25 31.54
N GLY A 382 -24.36 22.01 31.66
CA GLY A 382 -25.04 20.92 32.36
C GLY A 382 -24.01 20.25 33.27
N SER A 383 -24.21 20.37 34.57
CA SER A 383 -23.37 19.83 35.65
C SER A 383 -23.24 18.30 35.60
N PRO A 384 -22.13 17.73 36.13
CA PRO A 384 -21.88 16.29 36.12
C PRO A 384 -22.65 15.55 37.22
N PRO A 385 -23.04 14.27 37.02
CA PRO A 385 -23.45 13.39 38.10
C PRO A 385 -22.24 12.72 38.79
N PRO A 386 -22.41 12.19 40.02
CA PRO A 386 -21.35 12.13 41.02
C PRO A 386 -20.45 10.89 40.96
N GLU A 387 -19.26 11.09 41.52
CA GLU A 387 -18.21 10.10 41.81
C GLU A 387 -18.72 8.93 42.66
N ALA A 388 -18.40 7.70 42.24
CA ALA A 388 -18.52 6.51 43.05
C ALA A 388 -17.13 5.96 43.41
N GLY A 389 -16.61 6.45 44.53
CA GLY A 389 -15.93 5.69 45.60
C GLY A 389 -14.92 4.61 45.22
N ALA A 390 -13.65 4.97 45.39
CA ALA A 390 -12.52 4.06 45.55
C ALA A 390 -12.75 3.00 46.67
N ARG A 391 -12.38 1.74 46.38
CA ARG A 391 -11.95 0.76 47.38
C ARG A 391 -10.81 -0.10 46.82
N GLY A 392 -9.60 0.17 47.29
CA GLY A 392 -8.60 -0.86 47.58
C GLY A 392 -8.17 -0.70 49.05
N PRO A 393 -7.19 -1.45 49.57
CA PRO A 393 -6.76 -2.81 49.23
C PRO A 393 -6.77 -3.73 50.48
N ARG A 394 -6.80 -5.06 50.30
CA ARG A 394 -6.37 -6.08 51.28
C ARG A 394 -5.93 -7.28 50.43
N GLY A 395 -4.79 -7.94 50.59
CA GLY A 395 -3.74 -7.93 51.60
C GLY A 395 -2.96 -9.23 51.34
N THR A 396 -1.64 -9.14 51.33
CA THR A 396 -0.67 -10.22 51.18
C THR A 396 -0.71 -11.22 52.35
N HIS A 397 -0.50 -12.52 52.09
CA HIS A 397 0.57 -13.36 52.69
C HIS A 397 0.40 -14.85 52.38
N ASP A 398 1.46 -15.40 51.76
CA ASP A 398 2.19 -16.65 52.03
C ASP A 398 1.47 -17.99 52.24
N ALA A 399 1.75 -18.93 51.33
CA ALA A 399 2.64 -20.08 51.59
C ALA A 399 3.23 -20.62 50.27
#